data_AF-A0A0C2NBQ6-F1
#
_entry.id   AF-A0A0C2NBQ6-F1
#
_cell.length_a   1.000
_cell.length_b   1.000
_cell.length_c   1.000
_cell.angle_alpha   90.00
_cell.angle_beta   90.00
_cell.angle_gamma   90.00
#
_symmetry.space_group_name_H-M   'P 1'
#
loop_
_entity.id
_entity.type
_entity.pdbx_description
1 polymer ?
#
loop_
_entity_poly.entity_id
_entity_poly.type
_entity_poly.pdbx_seq_one_letter_code
_entity_poly.pdbx_strand_id
1 'polypeptide(L)'
;MSCGVSSDQKKCFLWKYDGLRDDNLRVEPCLTIPNLFHSQFSHDDMRIIAMDPFLNVVVSDIETGAKYLELKNPNRKYYFEGNYPQSNKRNTLILSNGELYCANSGKLIHVFDRLDYMQSGIFSVSENEVIYGQEKIVSFLTKV
;
A
#
# COMPACT_ATOMS: atom_id res chain seq x y z
N MET A 1 24.54 -3.05 -13.67
CA MET A 1 23.43 -3.21 -12.70
C MET A 1 23.36 -1.96 -11.83
N SER A 2 22.53 -0.98 -12.19
CA SER A 2 22.21 0.12 -11.29
C SER A 2 20.73 0.48 -11.44
N CYS A 3 19.94 0.08 -10.45
CA CYS A 3 18.60 0.58 -10.26
C CYS A 3 18.69 1.56 -9.10
N GLY A 4 19.03 2.80 -9.43
CA GLY A 4 19.45 3.78 -8.44
C GLY A 4 19.35 5.20 -8.95
N VAL A 5 18.18 5.58 -9.45
CA VAL A 5 17.78 6.99 -9.51
C VAL A 5 16.39 7.10 -8.89
N SER A 6 16.36 7.05 -7.56
CA SER A 6 15.20 7.44 -6.77
C SER A 6 15.05 8.95 -6.89
N SER A 7 14.02 9.40 -7.59
CA SER A 7 13.52 10.78 -7.56
C SER A 7 12.16 10.73 -6.89
N ASP A 8 11.74 11.79 -6.20
CA ASP A 8 10.44 11.87 -5.50
C ASP A 8 9.22 11.51 -6.39
N GLN A 9 9.40 11.48 -7.71
CA GLN A 9 8.37 11.16 -8.70
C GLN A 9 8.59 9.83 -9.45
N LYS A 10 9.61 9.02 -9.11
CA LYS A 10 9.90 7.75 -9.81
C LYS A 10 10.37 6.69 -8.83
N LYS A 11 9.69 5.54 -8.83
CA LYS A 11 10.11 4.34 -8.08
C LYS A 11 10.57 3.25 -9.04
N CYS A 12 11.75 2.69 -8.79
CA CYS A 12 12.15 1.41 -9.39
C CYS A 12 11.85 0.27 -8.40
N PHE A 13 11.25 -0.78 -8.91
CA PHE A 13 10.98 -2.02 -8.18
C PHE A 13 11.86 -3.12 -8.73
N LEU A 14 12.47 -3.91 -7.84
CA LEU A 14 13.22 -5.11 -8.20
C LEU A 14 12.40 -6.33 -7.80
N TRP A 15 12.22 -7.29 -8.71
CA TRP A 15 11.56 -8.57 -8.44
C TRP A 15 12.44 -9.76 -8.84
N LYS A 16 11.92 -10.96 -8.61
CA LYS A 16 12.58 -12.23 -8.96
C LYS A 16 12.97 -12.27 -10.44
N TYR A 17 14.12 -12.88 -10.71
CA TYR A 17 14.78 -12.86 -12.03
C TYR A 17 14.14 -13.85 -13.02
N ASP A 18 13.55 -14.90 -12.48
CA ASP A 18 12.57 -15.80 -13.07
C ASP A 18 11.22 -15.09 -13.16
N GLY A 19 10.71 -14.89 -14.38
CA GLY A 19 9.40 -14.29 -14.61
C GLY A 19 8.33 -15.01 -13.79
N LEU A 20 7.48 -14.25 -13.10
CA LEU A 20 6.50 -14.76 -12.13
C LEU A 20 5.41 -15.60 -12.78
N ARG A 21 5.24 -15.51 -14.11
CA ARG A 21 4.14 -16.12 -14.85
C ARG A 21 4.54 -17.22 -15.83
N ASP A 22 5.80 -17.26 -16.22
CA ASP A 22 6.24 -18.08 -17.35
C ASP A 22 7.63 -18.73 -17.17
N ASP A 23 8.21 -18.66 -15.97
CA ASP A 23 9.55 -19.17 -15.63
C ASP A 23 10.68 -18.68 -16.56
N ASN A 24 10.38 -17.71 -17.42
CA ASN A 24 11.32 -17.17 -18.39
C ASN A 24 12.23 -16.16 -17.70
N LEU A 25 13.52 -16.28 -17.96
CA LEU A 25 14.52 -15.40 -17.36
C LEU A 25 14.37 -13.98 -17.92
N ARG A 26 14.08 -13.00 -17.05
CA ARG A 26 13.96 -11.59 -17.45
C ARG A 26 15.22 -10.83 -17.06
N VAL A 27 16.00 -10.45 -18.08
CA VAL A 27 17.33 -9.83 -17.94
C VAL A 27 17.29 -8.43 -17.31
N GLU A 28 16.12 -7.78 -17.30
CA GLU A 28 15.88 -6.47 -16.68
C GLU A 28 14.70 -6.52 -15.69
N PRO A 29 14.90 -6.97 -14.45
CA PRO A 29 13.85 -7.06 -13.43
C PRO A 29 13.57 -5.71 -12.76
N CYS A 30 13.79 -4.58 -13.46
CA CYS A 30 13.44 -3.25 -12.94
C CYS A 30 12.34 -2.63 -13.78
N LEU A 31 11.31 -2.19 -13.07
CA LEU A 31 10.20 -1.43 -13.60
C LEU A 31 10.23 -0.08 -12.93
N THR A 32 10.26 0.98 -13.75
CA THR A 32 10.08 2.34 -13.25
C THR A 32 8.66 2.78 -13.52
N ILE A 33 7.91 3.06 -12.45
CA ILE A 33 6.57 3.63 -12.57
C ILE A 33 6.63 5.10 -12.11
N PRO A 34 6.29 6.06 -12.97
CA PRO A 34 6.33 7.48 -12.62
C PRO A 34 5.12 7.88 -11.78
N ASN A 35 5.24 9.00 -11.06
CA ASN A 35 4.19 9.63 -10.29
C ASN A 35 3.53 8.68 -9.28
N LEU A 36 4.35 7.90 -8.58
CA LEU A 36 3.90 7.08 -7.47
C LEU A 36 4.76 7.35 -6.23
N PHE A 37 4.11 7.51 -5.08
CA PHE A 37 4.73 7.55 -3.76
C PHE A 37 4.14 6.45 -2.88
N HIS A 38 4.81 6.14 -1.75
CA HIS A 38 4.50 5.05 -0.79
C HIS A 38 3.92 3.77 -1.43
N SER A 39 4.72 2.72 -1.47
CA SER A 39 4.40 1.52 -2.25
C SER A 39 4.77 0.26 -1.51
N GLN A 40 4.01 -0.80 -1.73
CA GLN A 40 4.24 -2.13 -1.20
C GLN A 40 3.92 -3.18 -2.27
N PHE A 41 4.57 -4.33 -2.22
CA PHE A 41 4.15 -5.49 -2.99
C PHE A 41 2.89 -6.09 -2.38
N SER A 42 2.01 -6.64 -3.23
CA SER A 42 0.94 -7.51 -2.76
C SER A 42 1.52 -8.78 -2.16
N HIS A 43 0.73 -9.48 -1.34
CA HIS A 43 1.20 -10.69 -0.66
C HIS A 43 1.52 -11.87 -1.58
N ASP A 44 1.03 -11.85 -2.82
CA ASP A 44 1.33 -12.84 -3.85
C ASP A 44 2.53 -12.44 -4.72
N ASP A 45 3.21 -11.33 -4.39
CA ASP A 45 4.32 -10.73 -5.14
C ASP A 45 4.02 -10.43 -6.62
N MET A 46 2.75 -10.48 -7.04
CA MET A 46 2.37 -10.27 -8.44
C MET A 46 2.03 -8.81 -8.77
N ARG A 47 1.84 -7.96 -7.74
CA ARG A 47 1.33 -6.60 -7.91
C ARG A 47 2.10 -5.62 -7.05
N ILE A 48 2.17 -4.39 -7.54
CA ILE A 48 2.62 -3.22 -6.80
C ILE A 48 1.36 -2.45 -6.40
N ILE A 49 1.24 -2.16 -5.11
CA ILE A 49 0.21 -1.30 -4.55
C ILE A 49 0.90 0.00 -4.16
N ALA A 50 0.46 1.11 -4.72
CA ALA A 50 1.10 2.40 -4.51
C ALA A 50 0.08 3.53 -4.46
N MET A 51 0.53 4.74 -4.16
CA MET A 51 -0.31 5.94 -4.23
C MET A 51 0.15 6.90 -5.31
N ASP A 52 -0.80 7.56 -5.96
CA ASP A 52 -0.56 8.68 -6.87
C ASP A 52 -0.49 10.03 -6.14
N PRO A 53 -0.07 11.13 -6.79
CA PRO A 53 -0.13 12.53 -6.30
C PRO A 53 -1.45 12.96 -5.63
N PHE A 54 -2.55 12.29 -5.93
CA PHE A 54 -3.89 12.60 -5.43
C PHE A 54 -4.33 11.67 -4.30
N LEU A 55 -3.42 10.87 -3.75
CA LEU A 55 -3.66 9.89 -2.69
C LEU A 55 -4.62 8.76 -3.11
N ASN A 56 -4.82 8.55 -4.40
CA ASN A 56 -5.54 7.38 -4.89
C ASN A 56 -4.62 6.17 -4.87
N VAL A 57 -5.18 5.01 -4.55
CA VAL A 57 -4.39 3.78 -4.62
C VAL A 57 -4.37 3.30 -6.06
N VAL A 58 -3.18 3.05 -6.57
CA VAL A 58 -2.94 2.45 -7.88
C VAL A 58 -2.39 1.04 -7.64
N VAL A 59 -3.06 0.05 -8.24
CA VAL A 59 -2.59 -1.33 -8.26
C VAL A 59 -2.09 -1.63 -9.66
N SER A 60 -0.82 -1.99 -9.78
CA SER A 60 -0.17 -2.30 -11.06
C SER A 60 0.42 -3.70 -11.06
N ASP A 61 0.45 -4.30 -12.22
CA ASP A 61 1.20 -5.53 -12.49
C ASP A 61 2.70 -5.28 -12.32
N ILE A 62 3.37 -6.13 -11.55
CA ILE A 62 4.80 -5.93 -11.22
C ILE A 62 5.72 -6.08 -12.42
N GLU A 63 5.36 -6.93 -13.39
CA GLU A 63 6.22 -7.25 -14.52
C GLU A 63 6.07 -6.26 -15.68
N THR A 64 4.82 -5.87 -15.97
CA THR A 64 4.48 -5.03 -17.12
C THR A 64 4.29 -3.56 -16.73
N GLY A 65 4.06 -3.28 -15.44
CA GLY A 65 3.63 -1.97 -14.96
C GLY A 65 2.21 -1.58 -15.38
N ALA A 66 1.50 -2.49 -16.04
CA ALA A 66 0.13 -2.24 -16.46
C ALA A 66 -0.75 -2.01 -15.23
N LYS A 67 -1.45 -0.87 -15.23
CA LYS A 67 -2.39 -0.53 -14.16
C LYS A 67 -3.60 -1.45 -14.22
N TYR A 68 -3.85 -2.17 -13.13
CA TYR A 68 -4.98 -3.07 -12.97
C TYR A 68 -6.21 -2.35 -12.40
N LEU A 69 -5.98 -1.52 -11.38
CA LEU A 69 -7.06 -0.89 -10.62
C LEU A 69 -6.64 0.48 -10.09
N GLU A 70 -7.63 1.36 -9.95
CA GLU A 70 -7.51 2.63 -9.24
C GLU A 70 -8.61 2.74 -8.19
N LEU A 71 -8.23 3.04 -6.95
CA LEU A 71 -9.15 3.21 -5.84
C LEU A 71 -9.20 4.68 -5.44
N LYS A 72 -10.39 5.27 -5.53
CA LYS A 72 -10.62 6.69 -5.27
C LYS A 72 -11.57 6.89 -4.12
N ASN A 73 -11.32 7.92 -3.32
CA ASN A 73 -12.31 8.49 -2.43
C ASN A 73 -12.50 9.97 -2.80
N PRO A 74 -13.55 10.33 -3.56
CA PRO A 74 -13.79 11.72 -3.95
C PRO A 74 -14.13 12.62 -2.75
N ASN A 75 -14.53 12.03 -1.62
CA ASN A 75 -14.92 12.74 -0.40
C ASN A 75 -13.82 12.67 0.68
N ARG A 76 -12.56 12.42 0.29
CA ARG A 76 -11.43 12.32 1.22
C ARG A 76 -11.23 13.65 1.96
N LYS A 77 -11.26 13.58 3.29
CA LYS A 77 -11.11 14.75 4.16
C LYS A 77 -9.74 14.88 4.79
N TYR A 78 -9.00 13.78 4.90
CA TYR A 78 -7.78 13.72 5.68
C TYR A 78 -6.65 13.01 4.94
N TYR A 79 -5.43 13.34 5.35
CA TYR A 79 -4.20 12.71 4.93
C TYR A 79 -3.43 12.22 6.16
N PHE A 80 -2.92 11.00 6.08
CA PHE A 80 -2.01 10.41 7.06
C PHE A 80 -0.58 10.48 6.54
N GLU A 81 0.29 11.20 7.25
CA GLU A 81 1.70 11.34 6.87
C GLU A 81 2.43 9.99 6.90
N GLY A 82 2.13 9.16 7.90
CA GLY A 82 2.59 7.77 7.99
C GLY A 82 1.68 6.81 7.25
N ASN A 83 1.48 7.02 5.95
CA ASN A 83 0.64 6.14 5.15
C ASN A 83 1.44 5.19 4.25
N TYR A 84 1.16 3.90 4.41
CA TYR A 84 1.66 2.85 3.54
C TYR A 84 0.47 2.02 3.01
N PRO A 85 0.22 2.03 1.69
CA PRO A 85 -0.87 1.23 1.14
C PRO A 85 -0.50 -0.25 1.21
N GLN A 86 -1.45 -1.06 1.64
CA GLN A 86 -1.25 -2.48 1.85
C GLN A 86 -2.49 -3.28 1.46
N SER A 87 -2.28 -4.47 0.92
CA SER A 87 -3.33 -5.47 0.74
C SER A 87 -3.34 -6.45 1.91
N ASN A 88 -4.49 -7.06 2.19
CA ASN A 88 -4.50 -8.28 2.98
C ASN A 88 -3.95 -9.46 2.16
N LYS A 89 -3.53 -10.56 2.80
CA LYS A 89 -3.01 -11.80 2.23
C LYS A 89 -3.86 -12.41 1.14
N ARG A 90 -5.18 -12.24 1.24
CA ARG A 90 -6.12 -12.73 0.22
C ARG A 90 -6.24 -11.79 -0.99
N ASN A 91 -5.57 -10.63 -0.97
CA ASN A 91 -5.66 -9.58 -1.97
C ASN A 91 -7.11 -9.15 -2.28
N THR A 92 -7.98 -9.24 -1.27
CA THR A 92 -9.41 -8.91 -1.35
C THR A 92 -9.72 -7.54 -0.76
N LEU A 93 -8.87 -7.07 0.16
CA LEU A 93 -8.98 -5.79 0.82
C LEU A 93 -7.69 -5.01 0.65
N ILE A 94 -7.82 -3.69 0.50
CA ILE A 94 -6.70 -2.76 0.48
C ILE A 94 -6.97 -1.68 1.52
N LEU A 95 -5.99 -1.45 2.40
CA LEU A 95 -5.99 -0.38 3.37
C LEU A 95 -4.97 0.67 2.93
N SER A 96 -5.41 1.92 2.80
CA SER A 96 -4.54 3.06 2.56
C SER A 96 -5.19 4.31 3.10
N ASN A 97 -4.42 5.19 3.72
CA ASN A 97 -4.87 6.50 4.20
C ASN A 97 -6.09 6.43 5.16
N GLY A 98 -6.17 5.37 5.97
CA GLY A 98 -7.33 5.12 6.84
C GLY A 98 -8.60 4.73 6.05
N GLU A 99 -8.47 4.37 4.79
CA GLU A 99 -9.57 3.99 3.90
C GLU A 99 -9.43 2.51 3.55
N LEU A 100 -10.51 1.76 3.78
CA LEU A 100 -10.60 0.35 3.48
C LEU A 100 -11.40 0.14 2.19
N TYR A 101 -10.80 -0.53 1.22
CA TYR A 101 -11.36 -0.78 -0.10
C TYR A 101 -11.54 -2.28 -0.35
N CYS A 102 -12.56 -2.62 -1.13
CA CYS A 102 -12.69 -3.93 -1.78
C CYS A 102 -11.82 -3.94 -3.03
N ALA A 103 -10.79 -4.79 -3.08
CA ALA A 103 -9.87 -4.88 -4.21
C ALA A 103 -10.56 -5.43 -5.47
N ASN A 104 -11.57 -6.29 -5.33
CA ASN A 104 -12.26 -6.90 -6.47
C ASN A 104 -13.22 -5.93 -7.16
N SER A 105 -13.94 -5.11 -6.39
CA SER A 105 -14.96 -4.21 -6.94
C SER A 105 -14.52 -2.76 -7.01
N GLY A 106 -13.34 -2.43 -6.48
CA GLY A 106 -12.83 -1.06 -6.36
C GLY A 106 -13.60 -0.17 -5.38
N LYS A 107 -14.53 -0.74 -4.60
CA LYS A 107 -15.48 0.03 -3.77
C LYS A 107 -14.83 0.41 -2.45
N LEU A 108 -14.98 1.66 -2.04
CA LEU A 108 -14.69 2.10 -0.67
C LEU A 108 -15.69 1.44 0.30
N ILE A 109 -15.18 0.66 1.25
CA ILE A 109 -15.96 -0.06 2.26
C ILE A 109 -16.14 0.81 3.50
N HIS A 110 -15.05 1.38 3.99
CA HIS A 110 -15.03 2.11 5.26
C HIS A 110 -13.93 3.17 5.27
N VAL A 111 -14.13 4.22 6.07
CA VAL A 111 -13.13 5.24 6.37
C VAL A 111 -13.00 5.29 7.88
N PHE A 112 -11.82 4.95 8.39
CA PHE A 112 -11.50 5.01 9.81
C PHE A 112 -11.40 6.47 10.26
N ASP A 113 -11.98 6.77 11.42
CA ASP A 113 -11.92 8.11 11.99
C ASP A 113 -10.47 8.52 12.25
N ARG A 114 -10.14 9.77 11.94
CA ARG A 114 -8.81 10.32 12.21
C ARG A 114 -8.65 10.50 13.71
N LEU A 115 -7.68 9.81 14.30
CA LEU A 115 -7.22 10.07 15.66
C LEU A 115 -6.10 11.13 15.59
N ASP A 116 -5.74 11.76 16.72
CA ASP A 116 -4.68 12.79 16.77
C ASP A 116 -3.32 12.30 16.23
N TYR A 117 -3.16 10.98 16.09
CA TYR A 117 -1.99 10.31 15.54
C TYR A 117 -2.06 10.10 14.02
N MET A 118 -0.90 10.14 13.35
CA MET A 118 -0.78 10.29 11.89
C MET A 118 -0.43 9.00 11.12
N GLN A 119 -0.60 7.81 11.70
CA GLN A 119 -0.42 6.53 10.98
C GLN A 119 -1.76 6.02 10.43
N SER A 120 -1.77 5.53 9.19
CA SER A 120 -2.99 5.09 8.49
C SER A 120 -3.50 3.70 8.89
N GLY A 121 -2.75 2.97 9.71
CA GLY A 121 -3.07 1.62 10.20
C GLY A 121 -2.43 0.50 9.39
N ILE A 122 -2.47 -0.72 9.93
CA ILE A 122 -2.00 -1.94 9.28
C ILE A 122 -2.99 -3.09 9.44
N PHE A 123 -2.98 -4.06 8.53
CA PHE A 123 -3.62 -5.34 8.81
C PHE A 123 -2.86 -6.08 9.92
N SER A 124 -3.59 -6.66 10.87
CA SER A 124 -2.98 -7.57 11.84
C SER A 124 -2.44 -8.82 11.14
N VAL A 125 -1.53 -9.55 11.80
CA VAL A 125 -1.03 -10.84 11.27
C VAL A 125 -2.11 -11.90 11.06
N SER A 126 -3.23 -11.80 11.79
CA SER A 126 -4.39 -12.67 11.62
C SER A 126 -5.30 -12.23 10.45
N GLU A 127 -5.16 -10.97 10.04
CA GLU A 127 -5.92 -10.27 9.00
C GLU A 127 -7.42 -10.15 9.19
N ASN A 128 -7.91 -10.53 10.37
CA ASN A 128 -9.30 -10.29 10.76
C ASN A 128 -9.51 -8.89 11.35
N GLU A 129 -8.42 -8.17 11.59
CA GLU A 129 -8.39 -6.92 12.33
C GLU A 129 -7.47 -5.92 11.63
N VAL A 130 -7.84 -4.65 11.71
CA VAL A 130 -6.99 -3.52 11.35
C VAL A 130 -6.48 -2.92 12.66
N ILE A 131 -5.15 -2.88 12.82
CA ILE A 131 -4.48 -2.20 13.94
C ILE A 131 -4.32 -0.74 13.54
N TYR A 132 -4.95 0.15 14.29
CA TYR A 132 -5.00 1.58 13.97
C TYR A 132 -4.97 2.43 15.24
N GLY A 133 -4.19 3.52 15.22
CA GLY A 133 -3.94 4.38 16.38
C GLY A 133 -2.72 3.99 17.21
N GLN A 134 -2.56 4.61 18.38
CA GLN A 134 -1.46 4.35 19.32
C GLN A 134 -1.94 3.48 20.48
N GLU A 135 -1.09 2.56 20.94
CA GLU A 135 -1.29 1.90 22.23
C GLU A 135 -1.22 2.96 23.35
N LYS A 136 -2.33 3.19 24.05
CA LYS A 136 -2.35 4.08 25.21
C LYS A 136 -1.66 3.37 26.37
N ILE A 137 -0.46 3.83 26.72
CA ILE A 137 0.16 3.48 28.00
C ILE A 137 -0.66 4.16 29.09
N VAL A 138 -1.53 3.41 29.76
CA VAL A 138 -2.19 3.88 30.98
C VAL A 138 -1.14 3.81 32.09
N SER A 139 -0.49 4.94 32.38
CA SER A 139 0.34 5.04 33.57
C SER A 139 -0.56 4.96 34.80
N PHE A 140 -0.51 3.84 35.52
CA PHE A 140 -1.01 3.79 36.88
C PHE A 140 -0.13 4.73 37.71
N LEU A 141 -0.67 5.88 38.08
CA LEU A 141 -0.10 6.73 39.11
C LEU A 141 -0.06 5.93 40.42
N THR A 142 1.09 5.34 40.74
CA THR A 142 1.44 5.03 42.12
C THR A 142 1.57 6.36 42.85
N LYS A 143 0.46 6.83 43.42
CA LYS A 143 0.52 7.81 44.51
C LYS A 143 1.20 7.11 45.69
N VAL A 144 2.45 7.49 45.96
CA VAL A 144 3.12 7.28 47.25
C VAL A 144 2.79 8.47 48.13
#